data_AF-A0A6L7W4W5-F1
#
_entry.id   AF-A0A6L7W4W5-F1
#
_cell.length_a   1.000
_cell.length_b   1.000
_cell.length_c   1.000
_cell.angle_alpha   90.00
_cell.angle_beta   90.00
_cell.angle_gamma   90.00
#
_symmetry.space_group_name_H-M   'P 1'
#
loop_
_entity.id
_entity.type
_entity.pdbx_description
1 polymer ?
#
loop_
_entity_poly.entity_id
_entity_poly.type
_entity_poly.pdbx_seq_one_letter_code
_entity_poly.pdbx_strand_id
1 'polypeptide(L)'
;MLRHWVVLSGIGLLLCAQGIEATQVVRRWVLAVGANDGGAKRETLQYAVSDAQNFVQVMETMGGVDAGVLLSDPHIDHLEEALRALHCKFLMRLLRTLTAMG
;
A
#
# COMPACT_ATOMS: atom_id res chain seq x y z
N MET A 1 40.61 -23.90 41.12
CA MET A 1 39.99 -24.56 39.95
C MET A 1 38.48 -24.30 39.91
N LEU A 2 38.01 -23.05 39.88
CA LEU A 2 36.57 -22.74 39.97
C LEU A 2 36.20 -21.36 39.37
N ARG A 3 36.70 -21.02 38.17
CA ARG A 3 36.46 -19.68 37.59
C ARG A 3 36.41 -19.62 36.06
N HIS A 4 35.88 -20.67 35.42
CA HIS A 4 35.72 -20.70 33.95
C HIS A 4 34.30 -21.04 33.50
N TRP A 5 33.48 -21.63 34.39
CA TRP A 5 32.15 -22.14 34.04
C TRP A 5 31.04 -21.08 34.01
N VAL A 6 31.27 -19.90 34.58
CA VAL A 6 30.24 -18.82 34.60
C VAL A 6 30.18 -18.05 33.27
N VAL A 7 31.28 -17.98 32.53
CA VAL A 7 31.35 -17.17 31.30
C VAL A 7 30.64 -17.85 30.12
N LEU A 8 30.57 -19.19 30.10
CA LEU A 8 29.87 -19.93 29.05
C LEU A 8 28.34 -19.89 29.17
N SER A 9 27.81 -19.61 30.37
CA SER A 9 26.35 -19.53 30.58
C SER A 9 25.75 -18.19 30.13
N GLY A 10 26.55 -17.11 30.12
CA GLY A 10 26.10 -15.78 29.70
C GLY A 10 26.01 -15.59 28.18
N ILE A 11 26.78 -16.37 27.40
CA ILE A 11 26.80 -16.27 25.94
C ILE A 11 25.66 -17.10 25.30
N GLY A 12 25.25 -18.20 25.95
CA GLY A 12 24.13 -19.02 25.48
C GLY A 12 22.76 -18.35 25.59
N LEU A 13 22.58 -17.42 26.54
CA LEU A 13 21.31 -16.72 26.76
C LEU A 13 21.07 -15.53 25.81
N LEU A 14 22.11 -15.04 25.13
CA LEU A 14 22.01 -13.87 24.25
C LEU A 14 21.65 -14.24 22.79
N LEU A 15 21.69 -15.52 22.41
CA LEU A 15 21.46 -15.94 21.02
C LEU A 15 19.99 -16.22 20.65
N CYS A 16 19.07 -16.31 21.63
CA CYS A 16 17.69 -16.72 21.36
C CYS A 16 16.70 -15.55 21.17
N ALA A 17 17.16 -14.30 21.22
CA ALA A 17 16.31 -13.12 21.04
C ALA A 17 16.31 -12.56 19.60
N GLN A 18 16.63 -13.38 18.60
CA GLN A 18 16.34 -13.07 17.21
C GLN A 18 14.82 -13.20 17.05
N GLY A 19 14.08 -12.15 17.42
CA GLY A 19 12.69 -12.01 17.06
C GLY A 19 12.60 -12.15 15.55
N ILE A 20 11.90 -13.16 15.07
CA ILE A 20 11.50 -13.25 13.67
C ILE A 20 10.55 -12.07 13.47
N GLU A 21 11.10 -10.94 13.05
CA GLU A 21 10.30 -9.82 12.58
C GLU A 21 9.67 -10.34 11.28
N ALA A 22 8.44 -10.85 11.40
CA ALA A 22 7.64 -11.19 10.25
C ALA A 22 7.51 -9.88 9.46
N THR A 23 8.34 -9.72 8.42
CA THR A 23 8.22 -8.62 7.49
C THR A 23 6.83 -8.78 6.86
N GLN A 24 5.83 -8.13 7.46
CA GLN A 24 4.51 -8.07 6.84
C GLN A 24 4.75 -7.44 5.49
N VAL A 25 4.52 -8.22 4.44
CA VAL A 25 4.62 -7.72 3.07
C VAL A 25 3.61 -6.59 2.93
N VAL A 26 4.08 -5.36 3.07
CA VAL A 26 3.28 -4.14 2.95
C VAL A 26 2.89 -4.04 1.48
N ARG A 27 1.62 -4.31 1.20
CA ARG A 27 1.06 -3.99 -0.11
C ARG A 27 0.66 -2.52 -0.12
N ARG A 28 1.03 -1.85 -1.20
CA ARG A 28 0.72 -0.45 -1.45
C ARG A 28 -0.22 -0.38 -2.65
N TRP A 29 -1.13 0.59 -2.61
CA TRP A 29 -2.13 0.81 -3.65
C TRP A 29 -2.14 2.30 -4.00
N VAL A 30 -2.42 2.62 -5.26
CA VAL A 30 -2.68 4.00 -5.69
C VAL A 30 -3.94 4.06 -6.53
N LEU A 31 -4.77 5.05 -6.26
CA LEU A 31 -5.86 5.49 -7.12
C LEU A 31 -5.56 6.96 -7.45
N ALA A 32 -5.20 7.24 -8.69
CA ALA A 32 -4.98 8.59 -9.19
C ALA A 32 -6.15 9.02 -10.07
N VAL A 33 -6.58 10.26 -9.89
CA VAL A 33 -7.73 10.83 -10.58
C VAL A 33 -7.33 12.18 -11.13
N GLY A 34 -7.41 12.35 -12.44
CA GLY A 34 -7.17 13.62 -13.12
C GLY A 34 -8.38 14.02 -13.94
N ALA A 35 -8.88 15.24 -13.73
CA ALA A 35 -9.98 15.81 -14.49
C ALA A 35 -9.60 17.23 -14.92
N ASN A 36 -9.47 17.41 -16.24
CA ASN A 36 -9.22 18.70 -16.86
C ASN A 36 -10.51 19.52 -16.92
N ASP A 37 -11.64 18.90 -17.25
CA ASP A 37 -12.94 19.58 -17.23
C ASP A 37 -13.59 19.51 -15.84
N GLY A 38 -13.64 20.66 -15.16
CA GLY A 38 -14.30 20.80 -13.86
C GLY A 38 -15.81 21.10 -13.94
N GLY A 39 -16.37 21.17 -15.15
CA GLY A 39 -17.75 21.55 -15.43
C GLY A 39 -17.97 23.06 -15.51
N ALA A 40 -19.20 23.46 -15.81
CA ALA A 40 -19.57 24.82 -16.24
C ALA A 40 -19.20 25.99 -15.30
N LYS A 41 -18.79 25.73 -14.05
CA LYS A 41 -18.41 26.75 -13.06
C LYS A 41 -16.91 26.78 -12.76
N ARG A 42 -16.10 26.01 -13.51
CA ARG A 42 -14.67 25.87 -13.28
C ARG A 42 -13.91 26.09 -14.59
N GLU A 43 -12.72 26.66 -14.47
CA GLU A 43 -11.78 26.73 -15.58
C GLU A 43 -11.34 25.33 -15.99
N THR A 44 -11.19 25.11 -17.29
CA THR A 44 -10.60 23.87 -17.81
C THR A 44 -9.10 23.86 -17.53
N LEU A 45 -8.64 22.84 -16.82
CA LEU A 45 -7.22 22.62 -16.53
C LEU A 45 -6.54 21.96 -17.73
N GLN A 46 -5.24 22.21 -17.90
CA GLN A 46 -4.48 21.66 -19.03
C GLN A 46 -3.78 20.34 -18.71
N TYR A 47 -3.45 20.09 -17.44
CA TYR A 47 -2.48 19.05 -17.06
C TYR A 47 -2.97 18.07 -15.97
N ALA A 48 -4.20 18.19 -15.47
CA ALA A 48 -4.67 17.36 -14.37
C ALA A 48 -4.64 15.85 -14.71
N VAL A 49 -4.99 15.50 -15.94
CA VAL A 49 -4.90 14.11 -16.44
C VAL A 49 -3.45 13.64 -16.54
N SER A 50 -2.57 14.44 -17.14
CA SER A 50 -1.16 14.08 -17.29
C SER A 50 -0.44 14.00 -15.93
N ASP A 51 -0.81 14.85 -14.97
CA ASP A 51 -0.26 14.82 -13.63
C ASP A 51 -0.62 13.51 -12.91
N ALA A 52 -1.89 13.08 -13.03
CA ALA A 52 -2.34 11.80 -12.48
C ALA A 52 -1.64 10.61 -13.15
N GLN A 53 -1.45 10.64 -14.47
CA GLN A 53 -0.71 9.63 -15.22
C GLN A 53 0.75 9.53 -14.76
N ASN A 54 1.45 10.66 -14.73
CA ASN A 54 2.85 10.74 -14.31
C ASN A 54 3.03 10.26 -12.87
N PHE A 55 2.09 10.59 -11.99
CA PHE A 55 2.12 10.14 -10.60
C PHE A 55 2.04 8.62 -10.49
N VAL A 56 1.10 7.97 -11.19
CA VAL A 56 0.98 6.50 -11.21
C VAL A 56 2.25 5.86 -11.76
N GLN A 57 2.74 6.37 -12.89
CA GLN A 57 3.95 5.85 -13.52
C GLN A 57 5.16 5.91 -12.59
N VAL A 58 5.34 7.01 -11.86
CA VAL A 58 6.41 7.16 -10.87
C VAL A 58 6.25 6.15 -9.73
N MET A 59 5.03 5.97 -9.21
CA MET A 59 4.75 5.02 -8.13
C MET A 59 5.01 3.56 -8.54
N GLU A 60 4.68 3.21 -9.78
CA GLU A 60 4.95 1.87 -10.35
C GLU A 60 6.45 1.68 -10.59
N THR A 61 7.12 2.67 -11.20
CA THR A 61 8.54 2.61 -11.55
C THR A 61 9.44 2.47 -10.32
N MET A 62 9.14 3.20 -9.24
CA MET A 62 9.91 3.10 -7.99
C MET A 62 9.65 1.80 -7.22
N GLY A 63 8.77 0.92 -7.69
CA GLY A 63 8.33 -0.27 -6.95
C GLY A 63 7.51 0.10 -5.71
N GLY A 64 6.96 1.32 -5.68
CA GLY A 64 6.10 1.81 -4.62
C GLY A 64 4.70 1.23 -4.70
N VAL A 65 4.25 0.75 -5.87
CA VAL A 65 2.97 0.05 -6.10
C VAL A 65 3.15 -0.95 -7.24
N ASP A 66 2.53 -2.14 -7.15
CA ASP A 66 2.60 -3.15 -8.22
C ASP A 66 1.79 -2.75 -9.47
N ALA A 67 0.61 -2.18 -9.28
CA ALA A 67 -0.24 -1.62 -10.34
C ALA A 67 -1.19 -0.56 -9.75
N GLY A 68 -1.21 0.63 -10.35
CA GLY A 68 -2.10 1.71 -9.98
C GLY A 68 -3.44 1.68 -10.72
N VAL A 69 -4.44 2.35 -10.14
CA VAL A 69 -5.69 2.66 -10.85
C VAL A 69 -5.64 4.13 -11.25
N LEU A 70 -5.91 4.41 -12.51
CA LEU A 70 -5.96 5.76 -13.06
C LEU A 70 -7.37 6.03 -13.62
N LEU A 71 -7.95 7.16 -13.25
CA LEU A 71 -9.16 7.70 -13.86
C LEU A 71 -8.84 9.02 -14.57
N SER A 72 -9.14 9.10 -15.86
CA SER A 72 -8.89 10.27 -16.72
C SER A 72 -10.20 10.89 -17.16
N ASP A 73 -10.40 12.17 -16.84
CA ASP A 73 -11.65 12.92 -17.04
C ASP A 73 -12.90 12.11 -16.63
N PRO A 74 -12.94 11.50 -15.44
CA PRO A 74 -14.07 10.68 -15.05
C PRO A 74 -15.31 11.53 -14.77
N HIS A 75 -16.47 10.94 -15.04
CA HIS A 75 -17.72 11.39 -14.43
C HIS A 75 -17.84 10.84 -12.99
N ILE A 76 -18.71 11.45 -12.17
CA ILE A 76 -18.79 11.16 -10.72
C ILE A 76 -19.10 9.69 -10.42
N ASP A 77 -19.92 9.05 -11.24
CA ASP A 77 -20.27 7.62 -11.16
C ASP A 77 -19.06 6.70 -11.31
N HIS A 78 -18.11 7.02 -12.21
CA HIS A 78 -16.89 6.25 -12.39
C HIS A 78 -15.98 6.33 -11.16
N LEU A 79 -15.90 7.50 -10.52
CA LEU A 79 -15.16 7.67 -9.28
C LEU A 79 -15.80 6.89 -8.12
N GLU A 80 -17.12 6.97 -7.99
CA GLU A 80 -17.88 6.21 -6.99
C GLU A 80 -17.69 4.70 -7.15
N GLU A 81 -17.75 4.20 -8.39
CA GLU A 81 -17.54 2.78 -8.68
C GLU A 81 -16.11 2.34 -8.34
N ALA A 82 -15.10 3.14 -8.69
CA ALA A 82 -13.71 2.84 -8.36
C ALA A 82 -13.47 2.79 -6.84
N LEU A 83 -14.04 3.72 -6.09
CA LEU A 83 -13.97 3.73 -4.62
C LEU A 83 -14.69 2.54 -4.00
N ARG A 84 -15.88 2.19 -4.51
CA ARG A 84 -16.64 1.00 -4.09
C ARG A 84 -15.84 -0.27 -4.34
N ALA A 85 -15.26 -0.42 -5.53
CA ALA A 85 -14.44 -1.57 -5.87
C ALA A 85 -13.21 -1.69 -4.94
N LEU A 86 -12.55 -0.57 -4.62
CA LEU A 86 -11.42 -0.55 -3.68
C LEU A 86 -11.85 -0.94 -2.26
N HIS A 87 -12.96 -0.39 -1.77
CA HIS A 87 -13.52 -0.75 -0.47
C HIS A 87 -13.86 -2.24 -0.38
N CYS A 88 -14.54 -2.80 -1.39
CA CYS A 88 -14.85 -4.22 -1.45
C CYS A 88 -13.59 -5.10 -1.46
N LYS A 89 -12.55 -4.71 -2.20
CA LYS A 89 -11.26 -5.45 -2.18
C LYS A 89 -10.66 -5.48 -0.77
N PHE A 90 -10.68 -4.36 -0.05
CA PHE A 90 -10.15 -4.28 1.31
C PHE A 90 -11.00 -5.10 2.29
N LEU A 91 -12.32 -4.99 2.22
CA LEU A 91 -13.23 -5.76 3.07
C LEU A 91 -13.06 -7.28 2.85
N MET A 92 -13.01 -7.72 1.59
CA MET A 92 -12.79 -9.13 1.26
C MET A 92 -11.44 -9.65 1.76
N ARG A 93 -10.40 -8.82 1.72
CA ARG A 93 -9.10 -9.18 2.30
C ARG A 93 -9.17 -9.30 3.82
N LEU A 94 -9.81 -8.35 4.49
CA LEU A 94 -9.98 -8.36 5.94
C LEU A 94 -10.74 -9.61 6.39
N LEU A 95 -11.83 -9.96 5.70
CA LEU A 95 -12.59 -11.17 5.99
C LEU A 95 -11.73 -12.44 5.85
N ARG A 96 -10.95 -12.56 4.76
CA ARG A 96 -10.02 -13.70 4.58
C ARG A 96 -8.96 -13.78 5.68
N THR A 97 -8.42 -12.65 6.13
CA THR A 97 -7.44 -12.64 7.23
C THR A 97 -8.07 -13.07 8.54
N LEU A 98 -9.31 -12.64 8.83
CA LEU A 98 -10.01 -13.06 10.05
C LEU A 98 -10.36 -14.55 10.03
N THR A 99 -10.79 -15.10 8.89
CA THR A 99 -11.07 -16.54 8.77
C THR A 99 -9.83 -17.43 8.79
N ALA A 100 -8.66 -16.89 8.43
CA ALA A 100 -7.39 -17.65 8.47
C ALA A 100 -6.75 -17.70 9.86
N MET A 101 -7.29 -16.93 10.82
CA MET A 101 -6.78 -16.85 12.20
C MET A 101 -7.57 -17.70 13.21
N GLY A 102 -8.69 -18.29 12.82
CA GLY A 102 -9.50 -19.21 13.63
C GLY A 102 -9.43 -20.64 13.12
#